data_AF-A0A7Y7IIY3-F1
#
_entry.id   AF-A0A7Y7IIY3-F1
#
_cell.length_a   1.000
_cell.length_b   1.000
_cell.length_c   1.000
_cell.angle_alpha   90.00
_cell.angle_beta   90.00
_cell.angle_gamma   90.00
#
_symmetry.space_group_name_H-M   'P 1'
#
loop_
_entity.id
_entity.type
_entity.pdbx_description
1 polymer ?
#
loop_
_entity_poly.entity_id
_entity_poly.type
_entity_poly.pdbx_seq_one_letter_code
_entity_poly.pdbx_strand_id
1 'polypeptide(L)'
;MIFGLERHPDLYRDLESYPFSVETIVEMVDDGWDAFHCSTPTWTNPGCVPGKLAAIDQHFGPTWVDKLILTHDKTLVQGDVLIDDKGVITGAAVPTWKHLMHDQAHNRSVTGTPRMTDWRERRGHVYPLLCAVGV
;
A
#
# COMPACT_ATOMS: atom_id res chain seq x y z
N MET A 1 -25.91 -2.53 7.04
CA MET A 1 -25.20 -1.32 7.53
C MET A 1 -24.98 -1.49 9.02
N ILE A 2 -23.77 -1.88 9.44
CA ILE A 2 -23.40 -1.87 10.86
C ILE A 2 -22.76 -0.51 11.10
N PHE A 3 -23.58 0.46 11.51
CA PHE A 3 -23.07 1.76 11.95
C PHE A 3 -22.13 1.56 13.15
N GLY A 4 -20.89 2.03 13.06
CA GLY A 4 -19.96 2.10 14.19
C GLY A 4 -18.69 1.24 14.09
N LEU A 5 -18.66 0.19 13.26
CA LEU A 5 -17.46 -0.65 13.10
C LEU A 5 -16.26 0.15 12.58
N GLU A 6 -16.51 1.11 11.69
CA GLU A 6 -15.50 1.98 11.07
C GLU A 6 -14.75 2.86 12.08
N ARG A 7 -15.32 3.08 13.28
CA ARG A 7 -14.72 3.84 14.38
C ARG A 7 -14.28 2.96 15.54
N HIS A 8 -14.33 1.63 15.40
CA HIS A 8 -13.85 0.73 16.43
C HIS A 8 -12.35 0.98 16.66
N PRO A 9 -11.89 1.16 17.92
CA PRO A 9 -10.52 1.55 18.21
C PRO A 9 -9.49 0.51 17.74
N ASP A 10 -9.85 -0.77 17.74
CA ASP A 10 -8.97 -1.87 17.35
C ASP A 10 -9.12 -2.28 15.88
N LEU A 11 -10.02 -1.64 15.11
CA LEU A 11 -10.32 -2.01 13.72
C LEU A 11 -9.07 -2.20 12.86
N TYR A 12 -8.10 -1.30 13.01
CA TYR A 12 -6.90 -1.27 12.19
C TYR A 12 -5.77 -2.14 12.74
N ARG A 13 -5.79 -2.44 14.04
CA ARG A 13 -4.78 -3.29 14.69
C ARG A 13 -4.95 -4.74 14.24
N ASP A 14 -6.20 -5.20 14.20
CA ASP A 14 -6.52 -6.61 13.98
C ASP A 14 -6.69 -6.96 12.49
N LEU A 15 -6.21 -6.10 11.58
CA LEU A 15 -6.27 -6.38 10.14
C LEU A 15 -5.24 -7.43 9.77
N GLU A 16 -5.73 -8.54 9.21
CA GLU A 16 -4.90 -9.54 8.57
C GLU A 16 -4.24 -8.96 7.31
N SER A 17 -3.01 -9.41 7.06
CA SER A 17 -2.31 -9.09 5.82
C SER A 17 -2.96 -9.81 4.63
N TYR A 18 -2.76 -9.30 3.42
CA TYR A 18 -3.17 -10.03 2.23
C TYR A 18 -2.28 -11.27 2.07
N PRO A 19 -2.82 -12.41 1.58
CA PRO A 19 -2.02 -13.59 1.33
C PRO A 19 -0.78 -13.28 0.50
N PHE A 20 0.35 -13.80 0.93
CA PHE A 20 1.66 -13.63 0.32
C PHE A 20 2.26 -12.22 0.32
N SER A 21 1.56 -11.22 0.89
CA SER A 21 1.99 -9.82 0.82
C SER A 21 3.24 -9.54 1.67
N VAL A 22 3.31 -10.10 2.87
CA VAL A 22 4.40 -9.84 3.82
C VAL A 22 5.72 -10.41 3.29
N GLU A 23 5.75 -11.71 2.98
CA GLU A 23 6.95 -12.36 2.45
C GLU A 23 7.39 -11.76 1.12
N THR A 24 6.45 -11.38 0.25
CA THR A 24 6.76 -10.74 -1.03
C THR A 24 7.47 -9.41 -0.83
N ILE A 25 6.96 -8.56 0.06
CA ILE A 25 7.53 -7.24 0.31
C ILE A 25 8.93 -7.37 0.95
N VAL A 26 9.13 -8.35 1.85
CA VAL A 26 10.44 -8.65 2.42
C VAL A 26 11.41 -9.15 1.34
N GLU A 27 10.98 -10.09 0.50
CA GLU A 27 11.80 -10.59 -0.63
C GLU A 27 12.17 -9.48 -1.62
N MET A 28 11.31 -8.47 -1.82
CA MET A 28 11.66 -7.31 -2.65
C MET A 28 12.77 -6.47 -2.03
N VAL A 29 12.78 -6.32 -0.71
CA VAL A 29 13.88 -5.65 0.01
C VAL A 29 15.17 -6.46 -0.09
N ASP A 30 15.08 -7.79 0.05
CA ASP A 30 16.24 -8.68 -0.12
C ASP A 30 16.79 -8.67 -1.56
N ASP A 31 15.92 -8.50 -2.56
CA ASP A 31 16.29 -8.29 -3.97
C ASP A 31 16.93 -6.89 -4.22
N GLY A 32 17.02 -6.03 -3.20
CA GLY A 32 17.72 -4.74 -3.23
C GLY A 32 16.83 -3.51 -3.46
N TRP A 33 15.50 -3.65 -3.37
CA TRP A 33 14.57 -2.54 -3.56
C TRP A 33 14.17 -1.88 -2.24
N ASP A 34 13.91 -0.57 -2.27
CA ASP A 34 13.32 0.12 -1.13
C ASP A 34 11.78 -0.01 -1.14
N ALA A 35 11.21 -0.37 0.01
CA ALA A 35 9.77 -0.51 0.20
C ALA A 35 9.28 0.33 1.38
N PHE A 36 8.17 1.04 1.18
CA PHE A 36 7.52 1.87 2.21
C PHE A 36 6.01 1.62 2.23
N HIS A 37 5.42 1.62 3.42
CA HIS A 37 3.96 1.60 3.56
C HIS A 37 3.43 3.03 3.41
N CYS A 38 2.81 3.35 2.28
CA CYS A 38 2.16 4.65 2.08
C CYS A 38 0.64 4.51 2.27
N SER A 39 0.11 5.01 3.38
CA SER A 39 -1.30 4.82 3.75
C SER A 39 -2.01 6.13 4.10
N THR A 40 -3.31 6.18 3.83
CA THR A 40 -4.14 7.31 4.25
C THR A 40 -4.74 7.04 5.63
N PRO A 41 -4.52 7.93 6.62
CA PRO A 41 -5.15 7.78 7.91
C PRO A 41 -6.64 8.15 7.84
N THR A 42 -7.49 7.34 8.45
CA THR A 42 -8.89 7.68 8.68
C THR A 42 -8.98 8.56 9.92
N TRP A 43 -8.95 9.88 9.74
CA TRP A 43 -8.89 10.87 10.83
C TRP A 43 -10.09 10.81 11.80
N THR A 44 -11.22 10.27 11.37
CA THR A 44 -12.43 10.12 12.20
C THR A 44 -12.37 8.94 13.16
N ASN A 45 -11.41 8.02 12.98
CA ASN A 45 -11.17 6.91 13.89
C ASN A 45 -9.85 7.15 14.65
N PRO A 46 -9.89 7.47 15.97
CA PRO A 46 -8.69 7.74 16.75
C PRO A 46 -7.76 6.52 16.86
N GLY A 47 -8.29 5.30 16.68
CA GLY A 47 -7.51 4.06 16.64
C GLY A 47 -6.77 3.82 15.33
N CYS A 48 -7.01 4.62 14.29
CA CYS A 48 -6.46 4.35 12.96
C CYS A 48 -4.93 4.39 12.90
N VAL A 49 -4.33 5.48 13.36
CA VAL A 49 -2.88 5.65 13.38
C VAL A 49 -2.19 4.62 14.28
N PRO A 50 -2.53 4.48 15.58
CA PRO A 50 -1.90 3.48 16.43
C PRO A 50 -2.17 2.03 15.96
N GLY A 51 -3.35 1.75 15.41
CA GLY A 51 -3.66 0.43 14.86
C GLY A 51 -2.82 0.09 13.64
N LYS A 52 -2.62 1.03 12.70
CA LYS A 52 -1.73 0.83 11.54
C LYS A 52 -0.28 0.59 11.96
N LEU A 53 0.21 1.34 12.96
CA LEU A 53 1.55 1.14 13.52
C LEU A 53 1.69 -0.28 14.12
N ALA A 54 0.72 -0.69 14.93
CA ALA A 54 0.71 -2.01 15.56
C ALA A 54 0.61 -3.15 14.53
N ALA A 55 -0.22 -3.00 13.49
CA ALA A 55 -0.33 -4.00 12.44
C ALA A 55 0.97 -4.16 11.65
N ILE A 56 1.67 -3.07 11.33
CA ILE A 56 2.98 -3.14 10.66
C ILE A 56 4.01 -3.82 11.55
N ASP A 57 4.10 -3.45 12.83
CA ASP A 57 4.99 -4.11 13.78
C ASP A 57 4.68 -5.61 13.90
N GLN A 58 3.41 -5.98 14.02
CA GLN A 58 2.99 -7.37 14.12
C GLN A 58 3.36 -8.21 12.89
N HIS A 59 3.17 -7.68 11.68
CA HIS A 59 3.35 -8.44 10.43
C HIS A 59 4.80 -8.40 9.92
N PHE A 60 5.48 -7.26 10.06
CA PHE A 60 6.80 -7.02 9.46
C PHE A 60 7.93 -6.85 10.50
N GLY A 61 7.60 -6.55 11.76
CA GLY A 61 8.54 -6.25 12.82
C GLY A 61 8.80 -4.75 13.03
N PRO A 62 9.45 -4.37 14.14
CA PRO A 62 9.46 -2.99 14.64
C PRO A 62 10.20 -2.01 13.73
N THR A 63 11.23 -2.45 13.00
CA THR A 63 11.99 -1.59 12.09
C THR A 63 11.19 -1.15 10.86
N TRP A 64 10.09 -1.85 10.54
CA TRP A 64 9.21 -1.46 9.43
C TRP A 64 8.30 -0.30 9.78
N VAL A 65 8.13 0.01 11.07
CA VAL A 65 7.41 1.20 11.51
C VAL A 65 8.09 2.49 11.01
N ASP A 66 9.42 2.49 10.93
CA ASP A 66 10.20 3.61 10.37
C ASP A 66 9.97 3.80 8.85
N LYS A 67 9.37 2.80 8.19
CA LYS A 67 9.03 2.80 6.77
C LYS A 67 7.54 3.09 6.50
N LEU A 68 6.80 3.59 7.49
CA LEU A 68 5.40 4.02 7.34
C LEU A 68 5.32 5.52 7.00
N ILE A 69 4.61 5.83 5.92
CA ILE A 69 4.24 7.19 5.51
C ILE A 69 2.72 7.33 5.60
N LEU A 70 2.24 8.21 6.47
CA LEU A 70 0.83 8.55 6.59
C LEU A 70 0.52 9.87 5.89
N THR A 71 -0.31 9.83 4.85
CA THR A 71 -0.69 11.03 4.08
C THR A 71 -2.07 10.88 3.43
N HIS A 72 -2.79 12.00 3.33
CA HIS A 72 -4.00 12.10 2.52
C HIS A 72 -3.70 12.35 1.04
N ASP A 73 -2.49 12.82 0.73
CA ASP A 73 -2.05 13.10 -0.63
C ASP A 73 -0.79 12.30 -0.94
N LYS A 74 -0.97 11.17 -1.63
CA LYS A 74 0.12 10.30 -2.07
C LYS A 74 0.86 10.85 -3.29
N THR A 75 0.32 11.86 -3.98
CA THR A 75 1.00 12.47 -5.14
C THR A 75 2.22 13.29 -4.73
N LEU A 76 2.32 13.67 -3.45
CA LEU A 76 3.48 14.34 -2.87
C LEU A 76 4.59 13.37 -2.43
N VAL A 77 4.31 12.07 -2.38
CA VAL A 77 5.31 11.06 -1.99
C VAL A 77 6.11 10.66 -3.21
N GLN A 78 7.43 10.71 -3.10
CA GLN A 78 8.35 10.32 -4.16
C GLN A 78 8.62 8.82 -4.11
N GLY A 79 8.70 8.21 -5.29
CA GLY A 79 9.00 6.80 -5.50
C GLY A 79 8.81 6.42 -6.97
N ASP A 80 9.14 5.18 -7.30
CA ASP A 80 9.09 4.66 -8.68
C ASP A 80 7.77 3.95 -9.00
N VAL A 81 7.21 3.23 -8.02
CA VAL A 81 5.97 2.46 -8.15
C VAL A 81 5.11 2.64 -6.91
N LEU A 82 3.81 2.86 -7.10
CA LEU A 82 2.81 2.81 -6.04
C LEU A 82 1.85 1.66 -6.31
N ILE A 83 1.82 0.68 -5.41
CA ILE A 83 0.85 -0.42 -5.41
C ILE A 83 -0.34 -0.02 -4.54
N ASP A 84 -1.51 0.16 -5.13
CA ASP A 84 -2.70 0.69 -4.43
C ASP A 84 -3.98 0.24 -5.13
N ASP A 85 -5.03 -0.07 -4.37
CA ASP A 85 -6.31 -0.56 -4.88
C ASP A 85 -7.25 0.56 -5.34
N LYS A 86 -6.96 1.82 -5.03
CA LYS A 86 -7.75 2.96 -5.50
C LYS A 86 -7.59 3.11 -7.01
N GLY A 87 -8.72 3.11 -7.72
CA GLY A 87 -8.77 3.13 -9.18
C GLY A 87 -8.00 4.28 -9.84
N VAL A 88 -8.21 5.51 -9.36
CA VAL A 88 -7.49 6.70 -9.82
C VAL A 88 -7.02 7.48 -8.60
N ILE A 89 -5.73 7.79 -8.55
CA ILE A 89 -5.11 8.55 -7.46
C ILE A 89 -4.84 9.96 -7.96
N THR A 90 -5.43 10.94 -7.28
CA THR A 90 -5.30 12.37 -7.58
C THR A 90 -4.81 13.11 -6.34
N GLY A 91 -4.24 14.30 -6.55
CA GLY A 91 -3.68 15.13 -5.51
C GLY A 91 -3.12 16.43 -6.06
N ALA A 92 -2.28 17.09 -5.25
CA ALA A 92 -1.72 18.40 -5.55
C ALA A 92 -0.57 18.38 -6.57
N ALA A 93 0.06 17.22 -6.81
CA ALA A 93 1.20 17.09 -7.72
C ALA A 93 0.96 16.05 -8.80
N VAL A 94 1.77 16.13 -9.87
CA VAL A 94 1.92 15.02 -10.81
C VAL A 94 2.83 13.99 -10.11
N PRO A 95 2.34 12.76 -9.87
CA PRO A 95 3.12 11.75 -9.15
C PRO A 95 4.36 11.32 -9.95
N THR A 96 5.46 11.04 -9.25
CA THR A 96 6.67 10.47 -9.87
C THR A 96 6.54 8.96 -10.10
N TRP A 97 5.77 8.30 -9.25
CA TRP A 97 5.57 6.86 -9.29
C TRP A 97 4.60 6.45 -10.40
N LYS A 98 4.80 5.24 -10.92
CA LYS A 98 3.85 4.55 -11.79
C LYS A 98 2.83 3.82 -10.92
N HIS A 99 1.55 3.97 -11.22
CA HIS A 99 0.49 3.27 -10.50
C HIS A 99 0.36 1.83 -10.98
N LEU A 100 0.47 0.88 -10.04
CA LEU A 100 0.10 -0.52 -10.23
C LEU A 100 -1.11 -0.81 -9.35
N MET A 101 -2.24 -1.15 -9.96
CA MET A 101 -3.47 -1.41 -9.21
C MET A 101 -3.43 -2.80 -8.57
N HIS A 102 -3.68 -2.90 -7.27
CA HIS A 102 -3.94 -4.20 -6.65
C HIS A 102 -5.41 -4.58 -6.84
N ASP A 103 -5.70 -5.80 -7.31
CA ASP A 103 -7.08 -6.25 -7.53
C ASP A 103 -7.88 -6.28 -6.22
N GLN A 104 -9.06 -5.67 -6.23
CA GLN A 104 -10.05 -5.77 -5.16
C GLN A 104 -11.44 -5.83 -5.79
N ALA A 105 -12.40 -6.45 -5.10
CA ALA A 105 -13.75 -6.60 -5.63
C ALA A 105 -14.39 -5.27 -6.11
N HIS A 106 -14.08 -4.16 -5.43
CA HIS A 106 -14.65 -2.84 -5.71
C HIS A 106 -13.99 -2.09 -6.89
N ASN A 107 -12.81 -2.53 -7.38
CA ASN A 107 -12.06 -1.82 -8.43
C ASN A 107 -12.00 -2.59 -9.77
N ARG A 108 -12.69 -3.73 -9.87
CA ARG A 108 -12.71 -4.58 -11.09
C ARG A 108 -13.37 -3.94 -12.30
N SER A 109 -14.19 -2.92 -12.11
CA SER A 109 -14.76 -2.13 -13.21
C SER A 109 -13.77 -1.13 -13.81
N VAL A 110 -12.63 -0.88 -13.15
CA VAL A 110 -11.62 0.06 -13.63
C VAL A 110 -10.72 -0.61 -14.67
N THR A 111 -10.65 0.00 -15.85
CA THR A 111 -9.90 -0.50 -17.02
C THR A 111 -8.73 0.44 -17.37
N GLY A 112 -7.77 -0.03 -18.17
CA GLY A 112 -6.67 0.79 -18.70
C GLY A 112 -5.50 1.07 -17.75
N THR A 113 -5.57 0.60 -16.51
CA THR A 113 -4.46 0.70 -15.53
C THR A 113 -3.80 -0.68 -15.35
N PRO A 114 -2.46 -0.78 -15.32
CA PRO A 114 -1.77 -2.02 -14.99
C PRO A 114 -2.26 -2.59 -13.66
N ARG A 115 -2.40 -3.92 -13.58
CA ARG A 115 -3.02 -4.59 -12.43
C ARG A 115 -2.21 -5.81 -12.01
N MET A 116 -2.12 -6.02 -10.69
CA MET A 116 -1.59 -7.23 -10.06
C MET A 116 -2.68 -7.83 -9.18
N THR A 117 -2.94 -9.13 -9.33
CA THR A 117 -3.99 -9.83 -8.56
C THR A 117 -3.39 -10.59 -7.39
N ASP A 118 -2.17 -11.09 -7.56
CA ASP A 118 -1.47 -11.91 -6.58
C ASP A 118 -0.07 -11.32 -6.34
N TRP A 119 0.31 -11.17 -5.08
CA TRP A 119 1.62 -10.64 -4.69
C TRP A 119 2.79 -11.47 -5.23
N ARG A 120 2.59 -12.77 -5.47
CA ARG A 120 3.62 -13.65 -6.03
C ARG A 120 3.97 -13.28 -7.49
N GLU A 121 3.10 -12.55 -8.18
CA GLU A 121 3.31 -12.10 -9.56
C GLU A 121 4.20 -10.86 -9.66
N ARG A 122 4.69 -10.31 -8.53
CA ARG A 122 5.48 -9.06 -8.45
C ARG A 122 6.56 -8.92 -9.52
N ARG A 123 7.28 -10.00 -9.85
CA ARG A 123 8.38 -9.96 -10.83
C ARG A 123 7.89 -9.61 -12.24
N GLY A 124 6.67 -10.01 -12.59
CA GLY A 124 6.06 -9.71 -13.89
C GLY A 124 5.34 -8.36 -13.95
N HIS A 125 5.02 -7.76 -12.80
CA HIS A 125 4.18 -6.56 -12.73
C HIS A 125 4.89 -5.34 -12.15
N VAL A 126 5.66 -5.51 -11.08
CA VAL A 126 6.39 -4.44 -10.40
C VAL A 126 7.71 -4.16 -11.10
N TYR A 127 8.52 -5.18 -11.37
CA TYR A 127 9.90 -4.99 -11.85
C TYR A 127 9.97 -4.34 -13.23
N PRO A 128 9.05 -4.61 -14.19
CA PRO A 128 9.02 -3.87 -15.44
C PRO A 128 8.76 -2.37 -15.26
N LEU A 129 8.01 -1.99 -14.22
CA LEU A 129 7.75 -0.57 -13.92
C LEU A 129 8.99 0.10 -13.31
N LEU A 130 9.74 -0.63 -12.48
CA LEU A 130 11.00 -0.19 -11.88
C LEU A 130 12.10 -0.03 -12.95
N CYS A 131 12.32 -1.02 -13.81
CA CYS A 131 13.37 -0.97 -14.85
C CYS A 131 13.09 0.06 -15.96
N ALA A 132 11.83 0.49 -16.12
CA ALA A 132 11.48 1.57 -17.03
C ALA A 132 11.74 2.97 -16.43
N VAL A 133 12.32 3.05 -15.23
CA VAL A 133 12.94 4.26 -14.67
C VAL A 133 14.44 4.09 -14.88
N GLY A 134 14.91 4.45 -16.08
CA GLY A 134 16.33 4.34 -16.43
C GLY A 134 17.17 5.30 -15.59
N VAL A 135 18.26 4.76 -15.01
CA VAL A 135 19.44 5.54 -14.64
C VAL A 135 20.20 5.94 -15.91
#